data_AF-X1PVM0-F1
#
_entry.id   AF-X1PVM0-F1
#
_cell.length_a   1.000
_cell.length_b   1.000
_cell.length_c   1.000
_cell.angle_alpha   90.00
_cell.angle_beta   90.00
_cell.angle_gamma   90.00
#
_symmetry.space_group_name_H-M   'P 1'
#
loop_
_entity.id
_entity.type
_entity.pdbx_description
1 polymer ?
#
loop_
_entity_poly.entity_id
_entity_poly.type
_entity_poly.pdbx_seq_one_letter_code
_entity_poly.pdbx_strand_id
1 'polypeptide(L)' 'EVRRTNQVMDVPVGESLLGRVIDPVSRPLDDLGAIRTMERYPIERESPPIMDRAPVYVPFNGFKHLHF' A
#
# COMPACT_ATOMS: atom_id res chain seq x y z
N GLU A 1 30.72 4.51 -0.07
CA GLU A 1 30.58 3.61 1.10
C GLU A 1 29.17 3.05 1.10
N VAL A 2 28.97 1.78 1.46
CA VAL A 2 27.66 1.11 1.46
C VAL A 2 27.41 0.56 2.86
N ARG A 3 26.19 0.72 3.38
CA ARG A 3 25.81 0.21 4.71
C ARG A 3 24.53 -0.62 4.61
N ARG A 4 24.53 -1.76 5.29
CA ARG A 4 23.33 -2.61 5.44
C ARG A 4 22.38 -1.99 6.47
N THR A 5 21.10 -1.94 6.14
CA THR A 5 20.04 -1.45 7.03
C THR A 5 19.60 -2.48 8.06
N ASN A 6 19.86 -3.77 7.81
CA ASN A 6 19.37 -4.93 8.60
C ASN A 6 17.84 -4.95 8.79
N GLN A 7 17.12 -4.30 7.86
CA GLN A 7 15.67 -4.26 7.83
C GLN A 7 15.20 -4.82 6.49
N VAL A 8 14.11 -5.59 6.52
CA VAL A 8 13.38 -5.97 5.30
C VAL A 8 12.78 -4.70 4.69
N MET A 9 12.73 -4.63 3.37
CA MET A 9 12.17 -3.48 2.68
C MET A 9 10.67 -3.35 2.99
N ASP A 10 10.29 -2.22 3.56
CA ASP A 10 8.93 -1.91 4.00
C ASP A 10 8.50 -0.52 3.51
N VAL A 11 7.20 -0.25 3.61
CA VAL A 11 6.59 1.03 3.23
C VAL A 11 5.62 1.51 4.31
N PRO A 12 5.48 2.83 4.52
CA PRO A 12 4.41 3.39 5.33
C PRO A 12 3.05 2.97 4.79
N VAL A 13 2.09 2.73 5.68
CA VAL A 13 0.69 2.45 5.33
C VAL A 13 -0.24 3.35 6.15
N GLY A 14 -1.53 3.36 5.78
CA GLY A 14 -2.58 4.08 6.52
C GLY A 14 -3.13 5.30 5.80
N GLU A 15 -4.14 5.92 6.42
CA GLU A 15 -4.96 6.99 5.83
C GLU A 15 -4.15 8.26 5.51
N SER A 16 -3.00 8.47 6.15
CA SER A 16 -2.10 9.60 5.87
C SER A 16 -1.58 9.65 4.43
N LEU A 17 -1.72 8.56 3.67
CA LEU A 17 -1.34 8.46 2.26
C LEU A 17 -2.45 8.94 1.30
N LEU A 18 -3.68 9.06 1.76
CA LEU A 18 -4.80 9.44 0.89
C LEU A 18 -4.58 10.84 0.31
N GLY A 19 -4.66 10.96 -1.01
CA GLY A 19 -4.45 12.22 -1.73
C GLY A 19 -2.99 12.64 -1.88
N ARG A 20 -2.02 11.85 -1.39
CA ARG A 20 -0.59 12.11 -1.54
C ARG A 20 -0.05 11.56 -2.87
N VAL A 21 1.00 12.19 -3.39
CA VAL A 21 1.81 11.64 -4.50
C VAL A 21 3.15 11.22 -3.94
N ILE A 22 3.51 9.95 -4.11
CA ILE A 22 4.75 9.35 -3.61
C ILE A 22 5.48 8.56 -4.69
N ASP A 23 6.79 8.42 -4.53
CA ASP A 23 7.57 7.47 -5.31
C ASP A 23 7.45 6.01 -4.77
N PRO A 24 7.96 4.99 -5.48
CA PRO A 24 7.87 3.60 -5.06
C PRO A 24 8.58 3.25 -3.74
N VAL A 25 9.50 4.10 -3.27
CA VAL A 25 10.19 3.94 -1.97
C VAL A 25 9.64 4.93 -0.92
N SER A 26 8.44 5.45 -1.17
CA SER A 26 7.63 6.26 -0.26
C SER A 26 8.20 7.64 0.09
N ARG A 27 8.92 8.26 -0.85
CA ARG A 27 9.29 9.68 -0.75
C ARG A 27 8.14 10.54 -1.32
N PRO A 28 7.69 11.59 -0.60
CA PRO A 28 6.70 12.52 -1.13
C PRO A 28 7.22 13.28 -2.36
N LEU A 29 6.34 13.44 -3.36
CA LEU A 29 6.59 14.20 -4.59
C LEU A 29 5.66 15.42 -4.73
N ASP A 30 4.94 15.76 -3.67
CA ASP A 30 3.83 16.73 -3.68
C ASP A 30 4.07 18.01 -2.87
N ASP A 31 5.28 18.22 -2.33
CA ASP A 31 5.66 19.38 -1.51
C ASP A 31 4.81 19.61 -0.24
N LEU A 32 3.95 18.65 0.14
CA LEU A 32 3.08 18.73 1.32
C LEU A 32 3.80 18.31 2.62
N GLY A 33 5.13 18.23 2.59
CA GLY A 33 5.96 17.80 3.71
C GLY A 33 5.95 16.29 3.96
N ALA A 34 6.49 15.87 5.11
CA ALA A 34 6.65 14.45 5.44
C ALA A 34 5.32 13.73 5.68
N ILE A 35 5.22 12.47 5.24
CA ILE A 35 4.10 11.58 5.58
C ILE A 35 4.31 11.09 7.03
N ARG A 36 3.35 11.39 7.90
CA ARG A 36 3.33 10.91 9.28
C ARG A 36 2.42 9.70 9.38
N THR A 37 3.02 8.51 9.48
CA THR A 37 2.33 7.27 9.83
C THR A 37 3.02 6.58 10.99
N MET A 38 2.26 5.81 11.77
CA MET A 38 2.76 4.96 12.84
C MET A 38 3.03 3.52 12.38
N GLU A 39 2.52 3.13 11.20
CA GLU A 39 2.56 1.75 10.73
C GLU A 39 3.34 1.61 9.42
N ARG A 40 4.13 0.54 9.34
CA ARG A 40 4.90 0.17 8.15
C ARG A 40 4.75 -1.31 7.89
N TYR A 41 4.46 -1.69 6.65
CA TYR A 41 4.30 -3.08 6.26
C TYR A 41 5.39 -3.49 5.27
N PRO A 42 5.88 -4.73 5.33
CA PRO A 42 6.80 -5.25 4.32
C PRO A 42 6.13 -5.25 2.95
N ILE A 43 6.94 -4.94 1.93
CA ILE A 43 6.49 -4.95 0.53
C ILE A 43 6.13 -6.36 0.10
N GLU A 44 6.99 -7.32 0.42
CA GLU A 44 6.75 -8.74 0.20
C GLU A 44 6.15 -9.36 1.45
N ARG A 45 4.96 -9.95 1.32
CA ARG A 45 4.30 -10.70 2.38
C ARG A 45 3.39 -11.78 1.79
N GLU A 46 3.16 -12.82 2.56
CA GLU A 46 2.26 -13.89 2.16
C GLU A 46 0.83 -13.37 1.98
N SER A 47 0.11 -13.96 1.04
CA SER A 47 -1.32 -13.72 0.89
C SER A 47 -2.11 -14.43 1.99
N PRO A 48 -3.35 -13.99 2.30
CA PRO A 48 -4.20 -14.67 3.25
C PRO A 48 -4.41 -16.17 2.91
N PRO A 49 -4.41 -17.06 3.93
CA PRO A 49 -4.74 -18.47 3.79
C PRO A 49 -6.08 -18.73 3.11
N ILE A 50 -6.25 -19.91 2.50
CA ILE A 50 -7.49 -20.26 1.76
C ILE A 50 -8.73 -20.18 2.67
N MET A 51 -8.61 -20.67 3.91
CA MET A 51 -9.73 -20.70 4.87
C MET A 51 -10.17 -19.31 5.34
N ASP A 52 -9.33 -18.29 5.19
CA ASP A 52 -9.63 -16.91 5.60
C ASP A 52 -10.26 -16.08 4.48
N ARG A 53 -10.47 -16.68 3.29
CA ARG A 53 -11.02 -15.97 2.13
C ARG A 53 -12.54 -15.92 2.19
N ALA A 54 -13.09 -14.72 2.10
CA ALA A 54 -14.52 -14.53 1.89
C ALA A 54 -14.88 -14.63 0.39
N PRO A 55 -16.04 -15.22 0.04
CA PRO A 55 -16.57 -15.15 -1.32
C PRO A 55 -16.89 -13.71 -1.73
N VAL A 56 -16.64 -13.38 -3.01
CA VAL A 56 -16.87 -12.04 -3.57
C VAL A 56 -18.28 -11.97 -4.15
N TYR A 57 -19.14 -11.15 -3.55
CA TYR A 57 -20.52 -10.91 -4.04
C TYR A 57 -20.81 -9.44 -4.35
N VAL A 58 -19.92 -8.54 -3.99
CA VAL A 58 -20.11 -7.09 -4.19
C VAL A 58 -19.45 -6.70 -5.51
N PRO A 59 -20.23 -6.34 -6.55
CA PRO A 59 -19.66 -5.85 -7.79
C PRO A 59 -18.99 -4.49 -7.56
N PHE A 60 -17.89 -4.25 -8.26
CA PHE A 60 -17.28 -2.92 -8.32
C PHE A 60 -18.09 -2.04 -9.27
N ASN A 61 -18.69 -0.97 -8.75
CA ASN A 61 -19.53 -0.06 -9.52
C ASN A 61 -18.73 1.20 -9.92
N GLY A 62 -18.78 1.60 -11.19
CA GLY A 62 -18.09 2.80 -11.67
C GLY A 62 -17.83 2.86 -13.18
N PHE A 63 -17.81 1.70 -13.84
CA PHE A 63 -17.68 1.61 -15.29
C PHE A 63 -18.96 1.01 -15.88
N LYS A 64 -19.68 1.77 -16.71
CA LYS A 64 -20.98 1.35 -17.29
C LYS A 64 -20.88 0.20 -18.32
N HIS A 65 -19.69 -0.34 -18.58
CA HIS A 65 -19.42 -1.24 -19.72
C HIS A 65 -18.41 -2.36 -19.41
N LEU A 66 -18.36 -2.83 -18.17
CA LEU A 66 -17.74 -4.13 -17.85
C LEU A 66 -18.86 -5.09 -17.48
N HIS A 67 -19.23 -5.92 -18.44
CA HIS A 67 -20.11 -7.06 -18.20
C HIS A 67 -19.25 -8.21 -17.68
N PHE A 68 -19.49 -8.65 -16.46
CA PHE A 68 -19.06 -9.94 -15.93
C PHE A 68 -20.25 -10.88 -15.89
#